data_AF-A0A7C0WCQ2-F1
#
_entry.id   AF-A0A7C0WCQ2-F1
#
_cell.length_a   1.000
_cell.length_b   1.000
_cell.length_c   1.000
_cell.angle_alpha   90.00
_cell.angle_beta   90.00
_cell.angle_gamma   90.00
#
_symmetry.space_group_name_H-M   'P 1'
#
loop_
_entity.id
_entity.type
_entity.pdbx_description
1 polymer ?
#
loop_
_entity_poly.entity_id
_entity_poly.type
_entity_poly.pdbx_seq_one_letter_code
_entity_poly.pdbx_strand_id
1 'polypeptide(L)'
;ATGSSIMPQKKNPDVSELVRGKTGRVFGNLITVLTIMKSLPLSYNRDMQEDKRPLFDSADTLKACIEIYIKMLPKLTIKREVMLRAANTGFLNATEIADYLVNKGMAFRKAHESAGKVVSYALSKQKEINELTLPELKSFSSLISEDIFDILTVQQMINRRKSFGGTSVENVTNAIKDAKKRLAESNALLEKFSFSSSLKKGG
;
A
#
# COMPACT_ATOMS: atom_id res chain seq x y z
N ALA A 1 17.76 11.41 1.49
CA ALA A 1 17.47 11.89 2.85
C ALA A 1 18.55 12.86 3.22
N THR A 2 18.16 14.06 3.60
CA THR A 2 19.01 14.99 4.32
C THR A 2 19.02 14.58 5.79
N GLY A 3 20.13 14.88 6.47
CA GLY A 3 20.30 14.63 7.90
C GLY A 3 20.83 15.88 8.58
N SER A 4 20.74 15.92 9.91
CA SER A 4 21.34 16.98 10.71
C SER A 4 22.74 16.55 11.13
N SER A 5 23.71 17.47 11.07
CA SER A 5 25.07 17.25 11.61
C SER A 5 25.06 17.00 13.13
N ILE A 6 24.03 17.48 13.83
CA ILE A 6 23.85 17.29 15.28
C ILE A 6 23.11 15.97 15.59
N MET A 7 22.24 15.50 14.70
CA MET A 7 21.43 14.29 14.91
C MET A 7 21.67 13.27 13.79
N PRO A 8 22.72 12.42 13.90
CA PRO A 8 23.14 11.50 12.83
C PRO A 8 22.08 10.45 12.45
N GLN A 9 21.16 10.13 13.37
CA GLN A 9 20.05 9.22 13.17
C GLN A 9 18.85 9.87 12.46
N LYS A 10 18.74 11.21 12.46
CA LYS A 10 17.62 11.94 11.87
C LYS A 10 17.77 11.94 10.35
N LYS A 11 16.83 11.28 9.66
CA LYS A 11 16.75 11.25 8.20
C LYS A 11 15.41 11.85 7.77
N ASN A 12 15.45 12.95 7.03
CA ASN A 12 14.24 13.57 6.50
C ASN A 12 13.85 12.89 5.17
N PRO A 13 12.55 12.68 4.91
CA PRO A 13 12.06 12.05 3.67
C PRO A 13 11.93 13.07 2.53
N ASP A 14 12.95 13.91 2.28
CA ASP A 14 12.84 15.07 1.38
C ASP A 14 12.40 14.69 -0.04
N VAL A 15 12.85 13.53 -0.54
CA VAL A 15 12.44 13.01 -1.85
C VAL A 15 10.92 12.83 -1.90
N SER A 16 10.35 12.17 -0.90
CA SER A 16 8.91 11.95 -0.82
C SER A 16 8.14 13.25 -0.59
N GLU A 17 8.69 14.19 0.18
CA GLU A 17 8.10 15.52 0.40
C GLU A 17 8.06 16.34 -0.90
N LEU A 18 9.18 16.39 -1.62
CA LEU A 18 9.28 17.10 -2.89
C LEU A 18 8.36 16.50 -3.93
N VAL A 19 8.35 15.17 -4.11
CA VAL A 19 7.46 14.54 -5.09
C VAL A 19 6.00 14.75 -4.72
N ARG A 20 5.63 14.69 -3.43
CA ARG A 20 4.28 15.04 -2.98
C ARG A 20 3.92 16.50 -3.30
N GLY A 21 4.85 17.44 -3.13
CA GLY A 21 4.66 18.84 -3.52
C GLY A 21 4.48 19.03 -5.03
N LYS A 22 5.18 18.23 -5.84
CA LYS A 22 5.06 18.28 -7.32
C LYS A 22 3.68 17.89 -7.84
N THR A 23 2.85 17.17 -7.06
CA THR A 23 1.44 16.97 -7.39
C THR A 23 0.70 18.29 -7.60
N GLY A 24 0.94 19.29 -6.75
CA GLY A 24 0.33 20.62 -6.90
C GLY A 24 0.73 21.32 -8.20
N ARG A 25 2.00 21.16 -8.62
CA ARG A 25 2.50 21.72 -9.89
C ARG A 25 1.79 21.08 -11.10
N VAL A 26 1.68 19.76 -11.12
CA VAL A 26 0.99 19.03 -12.21
C VAL A 26 -0.50 19.38 -12.24
N PHE A 27 -1.14 19.53 -11.08
CA PHE A 27 -2.54 19.97 -11.02
C PHE A 27 -2.70 21.41 -11.52
N GLY A 28 -1.79 22.33 -11.16
CA GLY A 28 -1.79 23.68 -11.70
C GLY A 28 -1.70 23.68 -13.23
N ASN A 29 -0.80 22.88 -13.80
CA ASN A 29 -0.67 22.73 -15.26
C ASN A 29 -1.97 22.21 -15.91
N LEU A 30 -2.64 21.23 -15.31
CA LEU A 30 -3.93 20.73 -15.78
C LEU A 30 -4.99 21.84 -15.80
N ILE A 31 -5.13 22.58 -14.70
CA ILE A 31 -6.11 23.67 -14.60
C ILE A 31 -5.82 24.77 -15.62
N THR A 32 -4.55 25.10 -15.84
CA THR A 32 -4.13 26.05 -16.89
C THR A 32 -4.63 25.61 -18.26
N VAL A 33 -4.36 24.36 -18.67
CA VAL A 33 -4.79 23.85 -19.99
C VAL A 33 -6.32 23.82 -20.11
N LEU A 34 -7.03 23.33 -19.08
CA LEU A 34 -8.50 23.32 -19.09
C LEU A 34 -9.09 24.73 -19.22
N THR A 35 -8.45 25.73 -18.61
CA THR A 35 -8.91 27.12 -18.65
C THR A 35 -8.60 27.79 -20.00
N ILE A 36 -7.43 27.53 -20.58
CA ILE A 36 -7.08 27.99 -21.94
C ILE A 36 -8.10 27.49 -22.95
N MET A 37 -8.49 26.21 -22.85
CA MET A 37 -9.41 25.57 -23.80
C MET A 37 -10.87 25.95 -23.59
N LYS A 38 -11.23 26.52 -22.44
CA LYS A 38 -12.62 26.80 -22.06
C LYS A 38 -13.20 27.87 -22.99
N SER A 39 -14.32 27.52 -23.65
CA SER A 39 -15.13 28.45 -24.46
C SER A 39 -14.41 29.06 -25.68
N LEU A 40 -13.35 28.43 -26.19
CA LEU A 40 -12.75 28.84 -27.47
C LEU A 40 -13.71 28.52 -28.64
N PRO A 41 -13.96 29.46 -29.56
CA PRO A 41 -14.72 29.18 -30.78
C PRO A 41 -13.91 28.26 -31.70
N LEU A 42 -14.58 27.53 -32.60
CA LEU A 42 -13.88 26.76 -33.61
C LEU A 42 -13.27 27.70 -34.68
N SER A 43 -12.10 27.43 -35.27
CA SER A 43 -11.23 26.27 -35.10
C SER A 43 -9.92 26.62 -34.37
N TYR A 44 -8.84 26.93 -35.09
CA TYR A 44 -7.56 27.30 -34.48
C TYR A 44 -7.62 28.71 -33.86
N ASN A 45 -7.25 28.82 -32.59
CA ASN A 45 -7.06 30.08 -31.88
C ASN A 45 -5.62 30.14 -31.36
N ARG A 46 -5.02 31.34 -31.35
CA ARG A 46 -3.61 31.52 -30.97
C ARG A 46 -3.35 31.23 -29.49
N ASP A 47 -4.39 31.35 -28.65
CA ASP A 47 -4.43 30.96 -27.23
C ASP A 47 -3.94 29.52 -27.02
N MET A 48 -4.22 28.63 -27.97
CA MET A 48 -3.79 27.23 -27.92
C MET A 48 -2.27 27.07 -27.86
N GLN A 49 -1.47 28.09 -28.19
CA GLN A 49 -0.01 28.01 -28.08
C GLN A 49 0.50 27.94 -26.63
N GLU A 50 -0.31 28.33 -25.64
CA GLU A 50 0.03 28.23 -24.22
C GLU A 50 -0.14 26.80 -23.66
N ASP A 51 -0.51 25.81 -24.48
CA ASP A 51 -0.62 24.39 -24.09
C ASP A 51 0.75 23.70 -23.88
N LYS A 52 1.77 24.12 -24.61
CA LYS A 52 3.09 23.45 -24.67
C LYS A 52 3.83 23.52 -23.34
N ARG A 53 3.84 24.70 -22.71
CA ARG A 53 4.55 24.94 -21.45
C ARG A 53 4.04 24.04 -20.32
N PRO A 54 2.73 24.02 -19.99
CA PRO A 54 2.20 23.13 -18.95
C PRO A 54 2.34 21.65 -19.31
N LEU A 55 2.30 21.29 -20.59
CA LEU A 55 2.55 19.92 -21.04
C LEU A 55 3.99 19.49 -20.77
N PHE A 56 4.98 20.24 -21.27
CA PHE A 56 6.39 19.92 -21.10
C PHE A 56 6.80 19.95 -19.64
N ASP A 57 6.34 20.95 -18.88
CA ASP A 57 6.62 21.03 -17.45
C ASP A 57 6.08 19.81 -16.66
N SER A 58 4.88 19.34 -17.01
CA SER A 58 4.30 18.13 -16.41
C SER A 58 5.11 16.89 -16.77
N ALA A 59 5.53 16.75 -18.02
CA ALA A 59 6.33 15.62 -18.50
C ALA A 59 7.71 15.58 -17.81
N ASP A 60 8.42 16.71 -17.77
CA ASP A 60 9.72 16.82 -17.11
C ASP A 60 9.62 16.58 -15.60
N THR A 61 8.57 17.13 -14.97
CA THR A 61 8.29 16.91 -13.55
C THR A 61 8.06 15.43 -13.25
N LEU A 62 7.22 14.75 -14.04
CA LEU A 62 6.93 13.33 -13.86
C LEU A 62 8.20 12.48 -14.04
N LYS A 63 8.97 12.75 -15.09
CA LYS A 63 10.24 12.07 -15.36
C LYS A 63 11.21 12.21 -14.19
N ALA A 64 11.43 13.43 -13.70
CA ALA A 64 12.30 13.68 -12.56
C ALA A 64 11.82 12.96 -11.28
N CYS A 65 10.51 12.93 -11.04
CA CYS A 65 9.92 12.23 -9.90
C CYS A 65 10.14 10.71 -9.97
N ILE A 66 9.97 10.10 -11.14
CA ILE A 66 10.22 8.66 -11.35
C ILE A 66 11.72 8.36 -11.16
N GLU A 67 12.60 9.14 -11.78
CA GLU A 67 14.06 8.95 -11.72
C GLU A 67 14.59 8.98 -10.28
N ILE A 68 14.10 9.90 -9.46
CA ILE A 68 14.54 9.98 -8.06
C ILE A 68 14.03 8.80 -7.24
N TYR A 69 12.81 8.30 -7.50
CA TYR A 69 12.28 7.11 -6.83
C TYR A 69 13.02 5.83 -7.21
N ILE A 70 13.41 5.68 -8.48
CA ILE A 70 14.26 4.55 -8.94
C ILE A 70 15.58 4.52 -8.16
N LYS A 71 16.18 5.69 -7.86
CA LYS A 71 17.42 5.78 -7.09
C LYS A 71 17.21 5.59 -5.58
N MET A 72 16.05 5.97 -5.06
CA MET A 72 15.75 5.98 -3.63
C MET A 72 15.26 4.61 -3.12
N LEU A 73 14.29 3.98 -3.79
CA LEU A 73 13.60 2.79 -3.31
C LEU A 73 14.55 1.61 -2.99
N PRO A 74 15.56 1.29 -3.81
CA PRO A 74 16.49 0.19 -3.49
C PRO A 74 17.34 0.42 -2.24
N LYS A 75 17.46 1.68 -1.78
CA LYS A 75 18.25 2.06 -0.60
C LYS A 75 17.43 2.05 0.69
N LEU A 76 16.14 1.71 0.63
CA LEU A 76 15.26 1.65 1.78
C LEU A 76 15.65 0.47 2.69
N THR A 77 15.88 0.73 3.97
CA THR A 77 16.10 -0.32 4.98
C THR A 77 14.79 -0.60 5.72
N ILE A 78 14.27 -1.80 5.57
CA ILE A 78 13.05 -2.25 6.27
C ILE A 78 13.41 -2.82 7.64
N LYS A 79 12.86 -2.23 8.71
CA LYS A 79 13.03 -2.71 10.08
C LYS A 79 12.04 -3.83 10.40
N ARG A 80 12.33 -5.05 9.91
CA ARG A 80 11.44 -6.22 9.99
C ARG A 80 10.96 -6.52 11.42
N GLU A 81 11.86 -6.49 12.40
CA GLU A 81 11.52 -6.76 13.80
C GLU A 81 10.56 -5.73 14.40
N VAL A 82 10.74 -4.45 14.06
CA VAL A 82 9.85 -3.37 14.51
C VAL A 82 8.47 -3.53 13.90
N MET A 83 8.40 -3.86 12.61
CA MET A 83 7.14 -4.13 11.92
C MET A 83 6.43 -5.35 12.48
N LEU A 84 7.17 -6.43 12.75
CA LEU A 84 6.62 -7.66 13.33
C LEU A 84 6.11 -7.41 14.75
N ARG A 85 6.85 -6.67 15.58
CA ARG A 85 6.38 -6.28 16.92
C ARG A 85 5.10 -5.47 16.82
N ALA A 86 5.06 -4.45 15.97
CA ALA A 86 3.87 -3.63 15.77
C ALA A 86 2.66 -4.45 15.29
N ALA A 87 2.87 -5.48 14.45
CA ALA A 87 1.82 -6.38 13.99
C ALA A 87 1.32 -7.37 15.06
N ASN A 88 2.12 -7.66 16.09
CA ASN A 88 1.74 -8.53 17.20
C ASN A 88 1.12 -7.79 18.38
N THR A 89 1.23 -6.47 18.44
CA THR A 89 0.75 -5.65 19.57
C THR A 89 -0.54 -4.89 19.22
N GLY A 90 -1.32 -4.54 20.23
CA GLY A 90 -2.51 -3.71 20.08
C GLY A 90 -3.74 -4.49 19.62
N PHE A 91 -3.82 -5.78 19.94
CA PHE A 91 -5.01 -6.62 19.73
C PHE A 91 -5.49 -6.71 18.27
N LEU A 92 -4.59 -6.56 17.30
CA LEU A 92 -4.91 -6.70 15.86
C LEU A 92 -5.46 -8.10 15.52
N ASN A 93 -5.18 -9.10 16.35
CA ASN A 93 -5.67 -10.46 16.24
C ASN A 93 -7.04 -10.70 16.91
N ALA A 94 -7.66 -9.69 17.54
CA ALA A 94 -8.96 -9.85 18.20
C ALA A 94 -10.08 -10.26 17.23
N THR A 95 -10.04 -9.74 15.99
CA THR A 95 -11.00 -10.13 14.94
C THR A 95 -10.89 -11.60 14.57
N GLU A 96 -9.72 -12.22 14.75
CA GLU A 96 -9.54 -13.65 14.48
C GLU A 96 -10.29 -14.54 15.46
N ILE A 97 -10.45 -14.10 16.71
CA ILE A 97 -11.25 -14.82 17.70
C ILE A 97 -12.71 -14.87 17.25
N ALA A 98 -13.23 -13.74 16.76
CA ALA A 98 -14.60 -13.67 16.26
C ALA A 98 -14.77 -14.58 15.03
N ASP A 99 -13.88 -14.46 14.03
CA ASP A 99 -13.91 -15.32 12.84
C ASP A 99 -13.80 -16.81 13.21
N TYR A 100 -12.93 -17.16 14.16
CA TYR A 100 -12.74 -18.52 14.65
C TYR A 100 -14.02 -19.09 15.29
N LEU A 101 -14.65 -18.33 16.20
CA LEU A 101 -15.86 -18.76 16.87
C LEU A 101 -17.03 -18.90 15.88
N VAL A 102 -17.11 -18.00 14.88
CA VAL A 102 -18.10 -18.10 13.80
C VAL A 102 -17.90 -19.36 12.98
N ASN A 103 -16.66 -19.68 12.61
CA ASN A 103 -16.35 -20.91 11.89
C ASN A 103 -16.67 -22.17 12.70
N LYS A 104 -16.72 -22.07 14.04
CA LYS A 104 -17.18 -23.14 14.94
C LYS A 104 -18.70 -23.13 15.22
N GLY A 105 -19.47 -22.34 14.47
CA GLY A 105 -20.93 -22.32 14.52
C GLY A 105 -21.53 -21.28 15.47
N MET A 106 -20.73 -20.40 16.07
CA MET A 106 -21.25 -19.30 16.89
C MET A 106 -21.82 -18.18 16.02
N ALA A 107 -23.00 -17.66 16.35
CA ALA A 107 -23.54 -16.48 15.67
C ALA A 107 -22.59 -15.28 15.82
N PHE A 108 -22.36 -14.53 14.73
CA PHE A 108 -21.38 -13.44 14.68
C PHE A 108 -21.49 -12.44 15.84
N ARG A 109 -22.71 -12.03 16.20
CA ARG A 109 -22.94 -11.10 17.33
C ARG A 109 -22.35 -11.63 18.64
N LYS A 110 -22.53 -12.92 18.93
CA LYS A 110 -21.99 -13.57 20.14
C LYS A 110 -20.47 -13.74 20.04
N ALA A 111 -19.97 -14.12 18.87
CA ALA A 111 -18.54 -14.27 18.63
C ALA A 111 -17.78 -12.95 18.81
N HIS A 112 -18.33 -11.86 18.28
CA HIS A 112 -17.79 -10.52 18.44
C HIS A 112 -17.83 -10.06 19.91
N GLU A 113 -18.91 -10.35 20.63
CA GLU A 113 -19.00 -10.07 22.07
C GLU A 113 -17.94 -10.84 22.87
N SER A 114 -17.76 -12.14 22.59
CA SER A 114 -16.70 -12.95 23.20
C SER A 114 -15.30 -12.40 22.90
N ALA A 115 -15.02 -12.00 21.66
CA ALA A 115 -13.75 -11.38 21.30
C ALA A 115 -13.49 -10.09 22.08
N GLY A 116 -14.50 -9.21 22.21
CA GLY A 116 -14.40 -7.99 23.02
C GLY A 116 -14.15 -8.26 24.51
N LYS A 117 -14.76 -9.31 25.06
CA LYS A 117 -14.51 -9.77 26.44
C LYS A 117 -13.09 -10.28 26.63
N VAL A 118 -12.57 -11.05 25.66
CA VAL A 118 -11.16 -11.51 25.68
C VAL A 118 -10.20 -10.33 25.66
N VAL A 119 -10.41 -9.34 24.79
CA VAL A 119 -9.58 -8.12 24.74
C VAL A 119 -9.60 -7.38 26.08
N SER A 120 -10.80 -7.18 26.64
CA SER A 120 -10.96 -6.49 27.93
C SER A 120 -10.25 -7.23 29.07
N TYR A 121 -10.31 -8.57 29.06
CA TYR A 121 -9.59 -9.40 30.02
C TYR A 121 -8.07 -9.31 29.84
N ALA A 122 -7.58 -9.41 28.61
CA ALA A 122 -6.16 -9.29 28.30
C ALA A 122 -5.59 -7.94 28.75
N LEU A 123 -6.30 -6.84 28.47
CA LEU A 123 -5.99 -5.50 28.97
C LEU A 123 -5.91 -5.45 30.49
N SER A 124 -6.88 -6.04 31.20
CA SER A 124 -6.89 -6.08 32.66
C SER A 124 -5.71 -6.86 33.26
N LYS A 125 -5.14 -7.79 32.49
CA LYS A 125 -3.97 -8.60 32.86
C LYS A 125 -2.65 -8.03 32.33
N GLN A 126 -2.67 -6.90 31.62
CA GLN A 126 -1.51 -6.31 30.94
C GLN A 126 -0.81 -7.31 30.02
N LYS A 127 -1.62 -8.08 29.27
CA LYS A 127 -1.18 -9.11 28.32
C LYS A 127 -1.78 -8.84 26.95
N GLU A 128 -1.09 -9.27 25.91
CA GLU A 128 -1.67 -9.46 24.58
C GLU A 128 -2.48 -10.78 24.53
N ILE A 129 -3.35 -10.90 23.53
CA ILE A 129 -4.23 -12.09 23.39
C ILE A 129 -3.43 -13.39 23.26
N ASN A 130 -2.31 -13.36 22.55
CA ASN A 130 -1.41 -14.50 22.34
C ASN A 130 -0.62 -14.89 23.60
N GLU A 131 -0.67 -14.10 24.66
CA GLU A 131 -0.04 -14.39 25.96
C GLU A 131 -1.04 -14.97 26.99
N LEU A 132 -2.32 -15.07 26.62
CA LEU A 132 -3.33 -15.72 27.43
C LEU A 132 -3.18 -17.25 27.34
N THR A 133 -3.42 -17.93 28.45
CA THR A 133 -3.42 -19.38 28.51
C THR A 133 -4.71 -19.96 27.94
N LEU A 134 -4.70 -21.23 27.53
CA LEU A 134 -5.90 -21.90 27.04
C LEU A 134 -7.07 -21.89 28.05
N PRO A 135 -6.86 -22.16 29.36
CA PRO A 135 -7.93 -22.08 30.34
C PRO A 135 -8.54 -20.68 30.44
N GLU A 136 -7.72 -19.62 30.35
CA GLU A 136 -8.21 -18.24 30.33
C GLU A 136 -9.09 -17.99 29.11
N LEU A 137 -8.66 -18.41 27.92
CA LEU A 137 -9.45 -18.26 26.69
C LEU A 137 -10.74 -19.09 26.72
N LYS A 138 -10.69 -20.33 27.22
CA LYS A 138 -11.86 -21.22 27.36
C LYS A 138 -12.94 -20.67 28.29
N SER A 139 -12.60 -19.80 29.23
CA SER A 139 -13.58 -19.13 30.08
C SER A 139 -14.59 -18.27 29.29
N PHE A 140 -14.24 -17.83 28.08
CA PHE A 140 -15.09 -17.00 27.22
C PHE A 140 -15.93 -17.80 26.21
N SER A 141 -15.56 -19.04 25.92
CA SER A 141 -16.31 -19.95 25.04
C SER A 141 -15.75 -21.37 25.13
N SER A 142 -16.64 -22.36 25.28
CA SER A 142 -16.29 -23.78 25.22
C SER A 142 -15.86 -24.25 23.82
N LEU A 143 -16.10 -23.45 22.78
CA LEU A 143 -15.66 -23.75 21.41
C LEU A 143 -14.16 -23.50 21.21
N ILE A 144 -13.49 -22.82 22.14
CA ILE A 144 -12.06 -22.54 22.06
C ILE A 144 -11.25 -23.79 22.43
N SER A 145 -10.33 -24.16 21.55
CA SER A 145 -9.40 -25.28 21.70
C SER A 145 -7.96 -24.82 21.42
N GLU A 146 -6.99 -25.71 21.55
CA GLU A 146 -5.55 -25.40 21.38
C GLU A 146 -5.21 -24.83 19.99
N ASP A 147 -6.01 -25.14 18.97
CA ASP A 147 -5.90 -24.61 17.60
C ASP A 147 -6.00 -23.08 17.51
N ILE A 148 -6.53 -22.41 18.53
CA ILE A 148 -6.63 -20.94 18.56
C ILE A 148 -5.26 -20.26 18.49
N PHE A 149 -4.22 -20.85 19.08
CA PHE A 149 -2.90 -20.22 19.15
C PHE A 149 -2.22 -20.12 17.79
N ASP A 150 -2.42 -21.11 16.92
CA ASP A 150 -1.93 -21.04 15.54
C ASP A 150 -2.64 -19.89 14.80
N ILE A 151 -3.97 -19.80 14.94
CA ILE A 151 -4.81 -18.80 14.28
C ILE A 151 -4.45 -17.37 14.67
N LEU A 152 -4.04 -17.15 15.92
CA LEU A 152 -3.67 -15.83 16.45
C LEU A 152 -2.30 -15.35 15.99
N THR A 153 -1.51 -16.19 15.31
CA THR A 153 -0.21 -15.78 14.77
C THR A 153 -0.37 -14.82 13.58
N VAL A 154 0.51 -13.82 13.48
CA VAL A 154 0.54 -12.89 12.34
C VAL A 154 0.60 -13.61 11.00
N GLN A 155 1.35 -14.71 10.93
CA GLN A 155 1.46 -15.50 9.71
C GLN A 155 0.12 -16.12 9.28
N GLN A 156 -0.64 -16.70 10.22
CA GLN A 156 -1.96 -17.25 9.89
C GLN A 156 -2.97 -16.16 9.56
N MET A 157 -2.96 -15.04 10.30
CA MET A 157 -3.82 -13.89 10.00
C MET A 157 -3.66 -13.43 8.55
N ILE A 158 -2.42 -13.32 8.07
CA ILE A 158 -2.12 -12.93 6.70
C ILE A 158 -2.58 -14.01 5.71
N ASN A 159 -2.24 -15.28 5.96
CA ASN A 159 -2.50 -16.37 5.02
C ASN A 159 -3.96 -16.76 4.89
N ARG A 160 -4.80 -16.44 5.88
CA ARG A 160 -6.25 -16.66 5.81
C ARG A 160 -6.97 -15.68 4.90
N ARG A 161 -6.37 -14.53 4.58
CA ARG A 161 -6.94 -13.54 3.63
C ARG A 161 -6.73 -13.98 2.18
N LYS A 162 -7.35 -15.11 1.81
CA LYS A 162 -7.24 -15.77 0.49
C LYS A 162 -8.22 -15.25 -0.55
N SER A 163 -9.20 -14.42 -0.19
CA SER A 163 -10.08 -13.77 -1.15
C SER A 163 -9.26 -13.00 -2.19
N PHE A 164 -9.77 -12.85 -3.40
CA PHE A 164 -9.08 -12.12 -4.47
C PHE A 164 -8.64 -10.72 -4.00
N GLY A 165 -7.36 -10.40 -4.20
CA GLY A 165 -6.75 -9.14 -3.72
C GLY A 165 -6.37 -9.11 -2.24
N GLY A 166 -6.59 -10.21 -1.50
CA GLY A 166 -6.20 -10.33 -0.10
C GLY A 166 -4.68 -10.44 0.11
N THR A 167 -4.25 -10.39 1.36
CA THR A 167 -2.83 -10.31 1.73
C THR A 167 -2.12 -11.65 1.85
N SER A 168 -2.77 -12.78 1.56
CA SER A 168 -2.14 -14.10 1.66
C SER A 168 -0.87 -14.18 0.81
N VAL A 169 0.09 -15.00 1.23
CA VAL A 169 1.35 -15.21 0.48
C VAL A 169 1.07 -15.64 -0.96
N GLU A 170 0.06 -16.50 -1.14
CA GLU A 170 -0.41 -16.93 -2.46
C GLU A 170 -0.87 -15.75 -3.32
N ASN A 171 -1.75 -14.90 -2.79
CA ASN A 171 -2.27 -13.73 -3.51
C ASN A 171 -1.18 -12.72 -3.84
N VAL A 172 -0.28 -12.43 -2.91
CA VAL A 172 0.84 -11.49 -3.15
C VAL A 172 1.80 -12.07 -4.20
N THR A 173 2.06 -13.38 -4.17
CA THR A 173 2.89 -14.05 -5.19
C THR A 173 2.25 -13.96 -6.57
N ASN A 174 0.94 -14.19 -6.66
CA ASN A 174 0.19 -14.03 -7.91
C ASN A 174 0.20 -12.58 -8.40
N ALA A 175 0.00 -11.61 -7.51
CA ALA A 175 0.06 -10.19 -7.85
C ALA A 175 1.44 -9.76 -8.38
N ILE A 176 2.53 -10.30 -7.82
CA ILE A 176 3.89 -10.08 -8.32
C ILE A 176 4.06 -10.67 -9.73
N LYS A 177 3.56 -11.89 -9.96
CA LYS A 177 3.59 -12.53 -11.29
C LYS A 177 2.84 -11.70 -12.33
N ASP A 178 1.64 -11.23 -11.99
CA ASP A 178 0.82 -10.41 -12.87
C ASP A 178 1.43 -9.02 -13.12
N ALA A 179 2.06 -8.41 -12.11
CA ALA A 179 2.81 -7.17 -12.29
C ALA A 179 4.00 -7.35 -13.24
N LYS A 180 4.76 -8.44 -13.11
CA LYS A 180 5.87 -8.77 -14.02
C LYS A 180 5.39 -9.00 -15.45
N LYS A 181 4.26 -9.69 -15.63
CA LYS A 181 3.65 -9.91 -16.94
C LYS A 181 3.27 -8.58 -17.61
N ARG A 182 2.53 -7.72 -16.90
CA ARG A 182 2.13 -6.39 -17.40
C ARG A 182 3.33 -5.51 -17.74
N LEU A 183 4.41 -5.59 -16.95
CA LEU A 183 5.65 -4.87 -17.24
C LEU A 183 6.30 -5.36 -18.54
N ALA A 184 6.38 -6.68 -18.74
CA ALA A 184 6.92 -7.25 -19.97
C ALA A 184 6.09 -6.87 -21.21
N GLU A 185 4.76 -6.92 -21.10
CA GLU A 185 3.85 -6.47 -22.16
C GLU A 185 4.04 -4.99 -22.49
N SER A 186 4.17 -4.14 -21.47
CA SER A 186 4.42 -2.70 -21.65
C SER A 186 5.76 -2.44 -22.35
N ASN A 187 6.81 -3.17 -21.97
CA ASN A 187 8.13 -3.06 -22.62
C ASN A 187 8.08 -3.50 -24.09
N ALA A 188 7.41 -4.61 -24.40
CA ALA A 188 7.24 -5.07 -25.77
C ALA A 188 6.45 -4.06 -26.64
N LEU A 189 5.46 -3.38 -26.06
CA LEU A 189 4.77 -2.28 -26.74
C LEU A 189 5.73 -1.11 -27.03
N LEU A 190 6.53 -0.68 -26.05
CA LEU A 190 7.49 0.41 -26.21
C LEU A 190 8.53 0.13 -27.30
N GLU A 191 9.02 -1.10 -27.39
CA GLU A 191 9.97 -1.51 -28.45
C GLU A 191 9.34 -1.39 -29.85
N LYS A 192 8.08 -1.81 -30.02
CA LYS A 192 7.35 -1.67 -31.28
C LYS A 192 7.18 -0.20 -31.69
N PHE A 193 6.85 0.67 -30.74
CA PHE A 193 6.72 2.12 -31.02
C PHE A 193 8.05 2.77 -31.38
N SER A 194 9.14 2.39 -30.69
CA SER A 194 10.49 2.93 -30.91
C SER A 194 11.03 2.57 -32.31
N PHE A 195 10.72 1.37 -32.81
CA PHE A 195 11.06 0.97 -34.19
C PHE A 195 10.25 1.72 -35.25
N SER A 196 8.96 2.00 -35.00
CA SER A 196 8.10 2.73 -35.95
C SER A 196 8.53 4.19 -36.15
N SER A 197 9.11 4.83 -35.12
CA SER A 197 9.59 6.21 -35.20
C SER A 197 10.90 6.36 -35.98
N SER A 198 11.72 5.31 -36.04
CA SER A 198 12.99 5.32 -36.80
C SER A 198 12.76 5.16 -38.31
N LEU A 199 11.68 4.50 -38.73
CA LEU A 199 11.31 4.33 -40.14
C LEU A 199 10.69 5.60 -40.77
N LYS A 200 10.22 6.57 -39.98
CA LYS A 200 9.64 7.84 -40.46
C LYS A 200 10.65 8.99 -40.60
N LYS A 201 11.92 8.81 -40.22
CA LYS A 201 12.99 9.82 -40.36
C LYS A 201 13.87 9.66 -41.60
N GLY A 202 13.51 8.75 -42.51
CA GLY A 202 14.26 8.47 -43.75
C GLY A 202 13.40 8.61 -45.00
N GLY A 203 12.80 9.79 -45.22
CA GLY A 203 12.06 10.15 -46.44
C GLY A 203 12.09 11.66 -46.64
#